data_AF-A0A4C1SPN2-F1
#
_entry.id   AF-A0A4C1SPN2-F1
#
_cell.length_a   1.000
_cell.length_b   1.000
_cell.length_c   1.000
_cell.angle_alpha   90.00
_cell.angle_beta   90.00
_cell.angle_gamma   90.00
#
_symmetry.space_group_name_H-M   'P 1'
#
loop_
_entity.id
_entity.type
_entity.pdbx_description
1 polymer ?
#
loop_
_entity_poly.entity_id
_entity_poly.type
_entity_poly.pdbx_seq_one_letter_code
_entity_poly.pdbx_strand_id
1 'polypeptide(L)'
;MVFRAVFLFCALILADADKNFDVNNNTEIDDITAFGKNNAVNMTENKVEAKQTSVNITKMKKDALQSFVNNSQLENDKQVYLEDIFSGLKNIKWEDDQEICLNHTMLMLKSLQNYTLWAVWMWDSMSPEPYGLFYGAKHHLGNFDQCLYPPWPPQESGFLTQYCLAEVDLGRKGNNGKILDFIGVVDPHQSALEYLHHIPKHHRSLNELTWGVCVPSSCSQKSIQNLLRVLLLRSHLGIKEVDVQITINERCQRAEIDGINAVSMAFLCTLCVFIGAAIFCTYVGSRRCQSNKKSLPTAVIKTFCMKSNAANLMKIKNDGLQSLYGLRFISICIVVGSHQVVFSHLRPISNGRSLDKVYLDYPGIFMARQDLSVDTFFWMSGLLSFHTLMMLKKPPNPLILILKRYVRLAVGLGVVIFFMSGPFALLGSGPLWTRIVDAEMNSCRKNWWLGLLMLNNYIDTENQCYPISWYIPCDFHFFVVTVIVCCVWRKNKCLGMALTAVLGLASMAALGVITYAYKFPAVQIFSYE
;
A
#
# COMPACT_ATOMS: atom_id res chain seq x y z
N MET A 1 15.97 19.88 8.09
CA MET A 1 16.55 21.17 7.66
C MET A 1 15.46 22.18 7.30
N VAL A 2 14.52 21.84 6.39
CA VAL A 2 13.31 22.62 6.05
C VAL A 2 12.50 22.98 7.31
N PHE A 3 12.23 21.99 8.17
CA PHE A 3 11.55 22.21 9.44
C PHE A 3 12.23 23.22 10.35
N ARG A 4 13.57 23.26 10.37
CA ARG A 4 14.32 24.18 11.24
C ARG A 4 14.25 25.60 10.67
N ALA A 5 14.24 25.78 9.35
CA ALA A 5 14.11 27.07 8.68
C ALA A 5 12.69 27.66 8.79
N VAL A 6 11.64 26.86 8.56
CA VAL A 6 10.25 27.32 8.74
C VAL A 6 9.93 27.52 10.21
N PHE A 7 10.42 26.66 11.11
CA PHE A 7 10.29 26.86 12.54
C PHE A 7 11.09 28.08 13.02
N LEU A 8 12.24 28.43 12.43
CA LEU A 8 12.92 29.70 12.71
C LEU A 8 12.16 30.91 12.14
N PHE A 9 11.54 30.81 10.97
CA PHE A 9 10.74 31.88 10.38
C PHE A 9 9.48 32.16 11.23
N CYS A 10 8.76 31.11 11.64
CA CYS A 10 7.63 31.22 12.57
C CYS A 10 8.07 31.53 14.01
N ALA A 11 9.23 31.06 14.47
CA ALA A 11 9.78 31.44 15.76
C ALA A 11 10.26 32.88 15.78
N LEU A 12 10.68 33.48 14.66
CA LEU A 12 11.00 34.90 14.56
C LEU A 12 9.73 35.77 14.60
N ILE A 13 8.63 35.32 13.98
CA ILE A 13 7.32 35.97 14.10
C ILE A 13 6.76 35.84 15.53
N LEU A 14 7.05 34.75 16.24
CA LEU A 14 6.61 34.50 17.62
C LEU A 14 7.64 34.93 18.70
N ALA A 15 8.85 35.34 18.31
CA ALA A 15 9.94 35.73 19.23
C ALA A 15 9.82 37.17 19.74
N ASP A 16 8.87 37.94 19.24
CA ASP A 16 8.51 39.25 19.82
C ASP A 16 7.70 39.09 21.13
N ALA A 17 7.36 37.86 21.53
CA ALA A 17 6.42 37.59 22.62
C ALA A 17 6.96 36.78 23.82
N ASP A 18 8.22 36.35 23.91
CA ASP A 18 8.70 35.70 25.15
C ASP A 18 10.23 35.64 25.28
N LYS A 19 10.77 36.47 26.18
CA LYS A 19 12.13 36.34 26.72
C LYS A 19 12.06 35.62 28.07
N ASN A 20 13.00 34.69 28.26
CA ASN A 20 13.40 33.99 29.48
C ASN A 20 12.84 32.56 29.64
N PHE A 21 13.68 31.56 29.36
CA PHE A 21 13.80 30.40 30.23
C PHE A 21 15.12 29.67 29.98
N ASP A 22 15.95 29.60 31.02
CA ASP A 22 17.21 28.85 31.11
C ASP A 22 17.14 28.09 32.44
N VAL A 23 17.37 26.77 32.45
CA VAL A 23 17.70 26.00 33.66
C VAL A 23 18.62 24.85 33.26
N ASN A 24 19.71 24.71 34.01
CA ASN A 24 20.82 23.78 33.83
C ASN A 24 20.96 22.87 35.07
N ASN A 25 21.59 21.71 34.86
CA ASN A 25 22.36 20.83 35.77
C ASN A 25 21.71 19.72 36.63
N ASN A 26 22.05 18.48 36.25
CA ASN A 26 22.91 17.45 36.90
C ASN A 26 22.71 17.06 38.38
N THR A 27 22.59 15.74 38.59
CA THR A 27 23.29 14.95 39.65
C THR A 27 23.44 13.47 39.21
N GLU A 28 24.63 12.91 39.40
CA GLU A 28 25.03 11.49 39.31
C GLU A 28 24.51 10.64 40.47
N ILE A 29 24.55 9.30 40.35
CA ILE A 29 25.19 8.33 41.29
C ILE A 29 25.08 6.88 40.72
N ASP A 30 26.04 6.06 41.13
CA ASP A 30 26.63 4.84 40.58
C ASP A 30 25.90 3.48 40.72
N ASP A 31 26.36 2.55 39.88
CA ASP A 31 26.64 1.10 40.01
C ASP A 31 25.72 0.13 40.77
N ILE A 32 25.48 -1.04 40.15
CA ILE A 32 25.79 -2.38 40.70
C ILE A 32 25.81 -3.41 39.54
N THR A 33 26.81 -4.29 39.60
CA THR A 33 27.19 -5.33 38.64
C THR A 33 26.54 -6.70 38.91
N ALA A 34 26.39 -7.44 37.79
CA ALA A 34 26.52 -8.90 37.60
C ALA A 34 25.57 -9.88 38.31
N PHE A 35 24.96 -10.80 37.53
CA PHE A 35 24.95 -12.25 37.82
C PHE A 35 24.45 -13.08 36.62
N GLY A 36 25.10 -14.23 36.38
CA GLY A 36 24.38 -15.47 36.00
C GLY A 36 24.37 -15.91 34.54
N LYS A 37 25.26 -16.85 34.22
CA LYS A 37 25.31 -17.67 32.99
C LYS A 37 24.41 -18.92 33.09
N ASN A 38 24.05 -19.43 31.90
CA ASN A 38 23.72 -20.82 31.53
C ASN A 38 22.31 -21.37 31.85
N ASN A 39 21.57 -21.79 30.81
CA ASN A 39 21.47 -23.22 30.46
C ASN A 39 20.77 -23.41 29.11
N ALA A 40 21.41 -24.23 28.25
CA ALA A 40 20.88 -24.76 27.01
C ALA A 40 19.95 -25.95 27.31
N VAL A 41 18.83 -26.05 26.57
CA VAL A 41 17.89 -27.17 26.65
C VAL A 41 17.89 -27.89 25.30
N ASN A 42 18.21 -29.18 25.34
CA ASN A 42 18.23 -30.11 24.21
C ASN A 42 16.82 -30.39 23.69
N MET A 43 16.68 -30.42 22.36
CA MET A 43 15.52 -30.95 21.63
C MET A 43 15.69 -32.45 21.42
N THR A 44 14.69 -33.24 21.79
CA THR A 44 14.57 -34.66 21.43
C THR A 44 13.54 -34.85 20.33
N GLU A 45 13.94 -35.58 19.29
CA GLU A 45 13.15 -36.03 18.16
C GLU A 45 12.13 -37.11 18.60
N ASN A 46 10.89 -37.04 18.10
CA ASN A 46 9.93 -38.15 18.17
C ASN A 46 9.42 -38.47 16.76
N LYS A 47 9.83 -39.65 16.27
CA LYS A 47 9.26 -40.34 15.10
C LYS A 47 7.85 -40.82 15.42
N VAL A 48 6.88 -40.53 14.54
CA VAL A 48 5.54 -41.12 14.57
C VAL A 48 5.40 -42.09 13.41
N GLU A 49 5.05 -43.33 13.74
CA GLU A 49 4.83 -44.46 12.83
C GLU A 49 3.57 -44.27 11.97
N ALA A 50 3.70 -44.45 10.65
CA ALA A 50 2.58 -44.51 9.72
C ALA A 50 2.05 -45.95 9.62
N LYS A 51 0.82 -46.19 10.08
CA LYS A 51 0.09 -47.45 9.90
C LYS A 51 -0.60 -47.49 8.53
N GLN A 52 -0.30 -48.54 7.77
CA GLN A 52 -0.91 -48.92 6.49
C GLN A 52 -2.44 -49.01 6.56
N THR A 53 -3.13 -48.29 5.68
CA THR A 53 -4.50 -48.58 5.24
C THR A 53 -4.50 -48.54 3.71
N SER A 54 -4.03 -49.63 3.09
CA SER A 54 -3.87 -49.76 1.64
C SER A 54 -4.64 -50.97 1.12
N VAL A 55 -5.96 -50.89 1.06
CA VAL A 55 -6.78 -51.87 0.33
C VAL A 55 -7.98 -51.16 -0.29
N ASN A 56 -8.19 -51.34 -1.60
CA ASN A 56 -9.38 -50.99 -2.42
C ASN A 56 -9.48 -49.68 -3.24
N ILE A 57 -8.49 -48.78 -3.27
CA ILE A 57 -8.57 -47.58 -4.15
C ILE A 57 -8.00 -47.82 -5.57
N THR A 58 -7.15 -48.83 -5.75
CA THR A 58 -6.35 -49.00 -6.98
C THR A 58 -7.10 -49.64 -8.15
N LYS A 59 -8.19 -50.39 -7.92
CA LYS A 59 -8.91 -51.10 -8.99
C LYS A 59 -9.85 -50.18 -9.77
N MET A 60 -10.63 -49.35 -9.09
CA MET A 60 -11.54 -48.38 -9.74
C MET A 60 -10.79 -47.28 -10.52
N LYS A 61 -9.59 -46.87 -10.06
CA LYS A 61 -8.74 -45.92 -10.80
C LYS A 61 -8.19 -46.52 -12.09
N LYS A 62 -7.91 -47.82 -12.12
CA LYS A 62 -7.30 -48.48 -13.28
C LYS A 62 -8.31 -48.58 -14.42
N ASP A 63 -9.54 -48.98 -14.12
CA ASP A 63 -10.60 -49.13 -15.13
C ASP A 63 -11.05 -47.77 -15.70
N ALA A 64 -11.13 -46.72 -14.86
CA ALA A 64 -11.42 -45.36 -15.32
C ALA A 64 -10.30 -44.78 -16.20
N LEU A 65 -9.03 -44.97 -15.80
CA LEU A 65 -7.87 -44.49 -16.54
C LEU A 65 -7.72 -45.21 -17.90
N GLN A 66 -8.04 -46.50 -17.95
CA GLN A 66 -7.93 -47.31 -19.16
C GLN A 66 -9.04 -46.99 -20.18
N SER A 67 -10.23 -46.58 -19.72
CA SER A 67 -11.28 -46.04 -20.59
C SER A 67 -10.92 -44.66 -21.18
N PHE A 68 -10.15 -43.85 -20.44
CA PHE A 68 -9.72 -42.52 -20.89
C PHE A 68 -8.58 -42.59 -21.91
N VAL A 69 -7.63 -43.51 -21.70
CA VAL A 69 -6.47 -43.71 -22.58
C VAL A 69 -6.85 -44.39 -23.90
N ASN A 70 -7.86 -45.25 -23.93
CA ASN A 70 -8.27 -45.94 -25.16
C ASN A 70 -9.05 -45.05 -26.15
N ASN A 71 -9.50 -43.86 -25.74
CA ASN A 71 -10.18 -42.90 -26.61
C ASN A 71 -9.25 -41.86 -27.25
N SER A 72 -7.95 -41.85 -26.93
CA SER A 72 -6.98 -40.99 -27.61
C SER A 72 -6.30 -41.75 -28.75
N GLN A 73 -7.05 -42.02 -29.83
CA GLN A 73 -6.41 -42.24 -31.13
C GLN A 73 -5.85 -40.88 -31.60
N LEU A 74 -4.54 -40.72 -31.44
CA LEU A 74 -3.77 -39.60 -31.98
C LEU A 74 -3.81 -39.63 -33.51
N GLU A 75 -4.68 -38.82 -34.11
CA GLU A 75 -4.53 -38.34 -35.48
C GLU A 75 -4.19 -36.84 -35.43
N ASN A 76 -2.98 -36.46 -35.88
CA ASN A 76 -2.55 -35.14 -36.36
C ASN A 76 -3.02 -33.82 -35.67
N ASP A 77 -3.35 -33.82 -34.38
CA ASP A 77 -3.78 -32.64 -33.59
C ASP A 77 -2.65 -31.65 -33.22
N LYS A 78 -1.76 -31.27 -34.15
CA LYS A 78 -0.63 -30.38 -33.81
C LYS A 78 -0.96 -28.89 -33.74
N GLN A 79 -2.20 -28.44 -33.96
CA GLN A 79 -2.53 -27.00 -34.03
C GLN A 79 -3.93 -26.58 -33.53
N VAL A 80 -4.63 -27.44 -32.78
CA VAL A 80 -6.05 -27.23 -32.39
C VAL A 80 -6.29 -25.90 -31.66
N TYR A 81 -5.43 -25.53 -30.70
CA TYR A 81 -5.66 -24.35 -29.85
C TYR A 81 -5.61 -23.01 -30.62
N LEU A 82 -4.60 -22.80 -31.45
CA LEU A 82 -4.48 -21.54 -32.20
C LEU A 82 -5.54 -21.45 -33.30
N GLU A 83 -5.86 -22.56 -33.97
CA GLU A 83 -6.94 -22.60 -34.97
C GLU A 83 -8.32 -22.30 -34.37
N ASP A 84 -8.54 -22.75 -33.13
CA ASP A 84 -9.74 -22.47 -32.36
C ASP A 84 -9.89 -20.99 -32.01
N ILE A 85 -8.78 -20.32 -31.67
CA ILE A 85 -8.73 -18.86 -31.44
C ILE A 85 -8.98 -18.12 -32.76
N PHE A 86 -8.29 -18.53 -33.83
CA PHE A 86 -8.49 -17.96 -35.18
C PHE A 86 -9.94 -18.01 -35.62
N SER A 87 -10.58 -19.17 -35.46
CA SER A 87 -11.97 -19.40 -35.81
C SER A 87 -12.90 -18.57 -34.93
N GLY A 88 -12.62 -18.49 -33.62
CA GLY A 88 -13.37 -17.64 -32.69
C GLY A 88 -13.33 -16.16 -33.07
N LEU A 89 -12.16 -15.63 -33.43
CA LEU A 89 -12.01 -14.23 -33.84
C LEU A 89 -12.71 -13.93 -35.16
N LYS A 90 -12.70 -14.86 -36.13
CA LYS A 90 -13.43 -14.70 -37.41
C LYS A 90 -14.94 -14.69 -37.25
N ASN A 91 -15.47 -15.39 -36.25
CA ASN A 91 -16.91 -15.51 -36.01
C ASN A 91 -17.50 -14.31 -35.25
N ILE A 92 -16.67 -13.44 -34.68
CA ILE A 92 -17.10 -12.20 -34.05
C ILE A 92 -17.42 -11.15 -35.13
N LYS A 93 -18.49 -10.38 -34.91
CA LYS A 93 -18.77 -9.20 -35.71
C LYS A 93 -17.89 -8.04 -35.24
N TRP A 94 -16.97 -7.62 -36.10
CA TRP A 94 -16.08 -6.47 -35.86
C TRP A 94 -16.68 -5.21 -36.49
N GLU A 95 -16.47 -4.08 -35.82
CA GLU A 95 -16.80 -2.75 -36.36
C GLU A 95 -15.66 -2.23 -37.25
N ASP A 96 -15.95 -1.30 -38.16
CA ASP A 96 -14.99 -0.81 -39.16
C ASP A 96 -13.73 -0.18 -38.51
N ASP A 97 -13.87 0.45 -37.34
CA ASP A 97 -12.76 1.03 -36.57
C ASP A 97 -11.83 -0.05 -35.95
N GLN A 98 -12.26 -1.30 -35.92
CA GLN A 98 -11.55 -2.41 -35.28
C GLN A 98 -10.79 -3.29 -36.28
N GLU A 99 -10.99 -3.08 -37.58
CA GLU A 99 -10.41 -3.92 -38.64
C GLU A 99 -8.87 -3.91 -38.61
N ILE A 100 -8.26 -2.75 -38.33
CA ILE A 100 -6.79 -2.61 -38.23
C ILE A 100 -6.24 -3.47 -37.10
N CYS A 101 -6.88 -3.44 -35.93
CA CYS A 101 -6.50 -4.29 -34.79
C CYS A 101 -6.66 -5.76 -35.15
N LEU A 102 -7.78 -6.16 -35.75
CA LEU A 102 -8.03 -7.53 -36.17
C LEU A 102 -6.95 -8.02 -37.14
N ASN A 103 -6.58 -7.22 -38.14
CA ASN A 103 -5.55 -7.56 -39.10
C ASN A 103 -4.17 -7.74 -38.45
N HIS A 104 -3.78 -6.84 -37.52
CA HIS A 104 -2.55 -6.98 -36.76
C HIS A 104 -2.57 -8.22 -35.85
N THR A 105 -3.70 -8.51 -35.18
CA THR A 105 -3.87 -9.72 -34.37
C THR A 105 -3.79 -10.99 -35.22
N MET A 106 -4.43 -11.00 -36.40
CA MET A 106 -4.37 -12.12 -37.33
C MET A 106 -2.96 -12.35 -37.87
N LEU A 107 -2.23 -11.27 -38.18
CA LEU A 107 -0.82 -11.34 -38.56
C LEU A 107 0.02 -11.94 -37.42
N MET A 108 -0.14 -11.44 -36.20
CA MET A 108 0.53 -11.97 -35.01
C MET A 108 0.26 -13.46 -34.83
N LEU A 109 -1.00 -13.90 -34.90
CA LEU A 109 -1.34 -15.31 -34.73
C LEU A 109 -0.76 -16.19 -35.86
N LYS A 110 -0.70 -15.71 -37.10
CA LYS A 110 -0.09 -16.46 -38.23
C LYS A 110 1.42 -16.57 -38.05
N SER A 111 2.03 -15.46 -37.64
CA SER A 111 3.45 -15.40 -37.30
C SER A 111 3.79 -16.26 -36.08
N LEU A 112 2.86 -16.43 -35.14
CA LEU A 112 2.97 -17.35 -34.01
C LEU A 112 2.89 -18.81 -34.47
N GLN A 113 1.97 -19.15 -35.38
CA GLN A 113 1.91 -20.48 -36.01
C GLN A 113 3.21 -20.82 -36.76
N ASN A 114 3.82 -19.83 -37.40
CA ASN A 114 5.12 -19.95 -38.07
C ASN A 114 6.31 -19.88 -37.10
N TYR A 115 6.06 -19.78 -35.79
CA TYR A 115 7.08 -19.72 -34.73
C TYR A 115 8.10 -18.59 -34.91
N THR A 116 7.67 -17.46 -35.48
CA THR A 116 8.53 -16.29 -35.64
C THR A 116 8.83 -15.64 -34.29
N LEU A 117 10.07 -15.17 -34.10
CA LEU A 117 10.55 -14.69 -32.81
C LEU A 117 9.68 -13.57 -32.22
N TRP A 118 9.31 -12.57 -33.02
CA TRP A 118 8.57 -11.42 -32.51
C TRP A 118 7.16 -11.78 -32.04
N ALA A 119 6.49 -12.70 -32.74
CA ALA A 119 5.13 -13.12 -32.39
C ALA A 119 5.14 -14.03 -31.16
N VAL A 120 6.13 -14.94 -31.08
CA VAL A 120 6.34 -15.77 -29.88
C VAL A 120 6.67 -14.89 -28.67
N TRP A 121 7.58 -13.93 -28.82
CA TRP A 121 7.95 -13.00 -27.75
C TRP A 121 6.76 -12.20 -27.22
N MET A 122 5.93 -11.68 -28.12
CA MET A 122 4.73 -10.94 -27.74
C MET A 122 3.69 -11.84 -27.06
N TRP A 123 3.45 -13.04 -27.59
CA TRP A 123 2.50 -13.98 -26.99
C TRP A 123 2.96 -14.49 -25.62
N ASP A 124 4.26 -14.78 -25.48
CA ASP A 124 4.90 -15.20 -24.22
C ASP A 124 4.87 -14.10 -23.13
N SER A 125 4.75 -12.83 -23.54
CA SER A 125 4.61 -11.71 -22.60
C SER A 125 3.26 -11.65 -21.87
N MET A 126 2.25 -12.42 -22.30
CA MET A 126 0.94 -12.47 -21.65
C MET A 126 0.58 -13.89 -21.23
N SER A 127 -0.33 -14.02 -20.26
CA SER A 127 -0.90 -15.33 -19.94
C SER A 127 -2.04 -15.62 -20.93
N PRO A 128 -1.98 -16.69 -21.76
CA PRO A 128 -3.05 -17.01 -22.71
C PRO A 128 -4.33 -17.51 -22.01
N GLU A 129 -4.20 -18.01 -20.79
CA GLU A 129 -5.32 -18.33 -19.89
C GLU A 129 -5.01 -17.94 -18.44
N PRO A 130 -6.01 -17.56 -17.62
CA PRO A 130 -5.85 -17.43 -16.17
C PRO A 130 -5.52 -18.78 -15.53
N TYR A 131 -4.92 -18.80 -14.34
CA TYR A 131 -4.60 -20.06 -13.63
C TYR A 131 -4.54 -19.87 -12.11
N GLY A 132 -4.87 -20.90 -11.32
CA GLY A 132 -4.76 -20.81 -9.85
C GLY A 132 -5.83 -19.94 -9.18
N LEU A 133 -6.87 -19.53 -9.92
CA LEU A 133 -7.99 -18.74 -9.42
C LEU A 133 -8.62 -19.35 -8.17
N PHE A 134 -8.85 -20.67 -8.16
CA PHE A 134 -9.42 -21.40 -7.01
C PHE A 134 -8.53 -21.46 -5.76
N TYR A 135 -7.25 -21.09 -5.91
CA TYR A 135 -6.30 -20.95 -4.81
C TYR A 135 -5.98 -19.47 -4.48
N GLY A 136 -6.74 -18.54 -5.06
CA GLY A 136 -6.71 -17.12 -4.73
C GLY A 136 -5.76 -16.27 -5.59
N ALA A 137 -5.35 -16.77 -6.76
CA ALA A 137 -4.61 -15.97 -7.74
C ALA A 137 -5.57 -15.03 -8.48
N LYS A 138 -5.64 -13.76 -8.06
CA LYS A 138 -6.50 -12.71 -8.66
C LYS A 138 -5.84 -12.02 -9.87
N HIS A 139 -4.52 -11.87 -9.87
CA HIS A 139 -3.80 -11.06 -10.85
C HIS A 139 -2.96 -11.93 -11.81
N HIS A 140 -3.27 -11.86 -13.10
CA HIS A 140 -2.57 -12.53 -14.21
C HIS A 140 -1.90 -11.49 -15.10
N LEU A 141 -0.79 -10.91 -14.62
CA LEU A 141 -0.21 -9.72 -15.25
C LEU A 141 0.68 -10.00 -16.45
N GLY A 142 1.14 -11.24 -16.64
CA GLY A 142 2.15 -11.55 -17.65
C GLY A 142 3.47 -10.79 -17.40
N ASN A 143 4.31 -10.72 -18.42
CA ASN A 143 5.57 -9.99 -18.41
C ASN A 143 5.40 -8.60 -19.07
N PHE A 144 5.16 -7.60 -18.23
CA PHE A 144 4.95 -6.21 -18.63
C PHE A 144 6.13 -5.63 -19.45
N ASP A 145 7.36 -5.80 -18.97
CA ASP A 145 8.54 -5.22 -19.61
C ASP A 145 8.82 -5.89 -20.96
N GLN A 146 8.62 -7.21 -21.05
CA GLN A 146 8.74 -7.95 -22.31
C GLN A 146 7.74 -7.47 -23.37
N CYS A 147 6.52 -7.10 -22.96
CA CYS A 147 5.51 -6.57 -23.88
C CYS A 147 5.93 -5.21 -24.48
N LEU A 148 6.47 -4.31 -23.64
CA LEU A 148 6.75 -2.92 -24.04
C LEU A 148 8.14 -2.72 -24.64
N TYR A 149 9.13 -3.51 -24.24
CA TYR A 149 10.54 -3.32 -24.60
C TYR A 149 11.12 -4.56 -25.31
N PRO A 150 10.69 -4.83 -26.56
CA PRO A 150 11.32 -5.87 -27.36
C PRO A 150 12.79 -5.53 -27.66
N PRO A 151 13.66 -6.54 -27.85
CA PRO A 151 15.09 -6.33 -28.10
C PRO A 151 15.40 -5.84 -29.53
N TRP A 152 14.39 -5.74 -30.40
CA TRP A 152 14.49 -5.18 -31.76
C TRP A 152 13.78 -3.83 -31.87
N PRO A 153 14.16 -2.99 -32.84
CA PRO A 153 13.45 -1.74 -33.13
C PRO A 153 11.98 -2.00 -33.51
N PRO A 154 11.02 -1.18 -33.04
CA PRO A 154 9.60 -1.39 -33.32
C PRO A 154 9.21 -1.37 -34.81
N GLN A 155 10.06 -0.80 -35.66
CA GLN A 155 9.85 -0.72 -37.11
C GLN A 155 10.01 -2.08 -37.78
N GLU A 156 10.73 -3.03 -37.17
CA GLU A 156 10.98 -4.36 -37.75
C GLU A 156 9.80 -5.33 -37.56
N SER A 157 8.97 -5.15 -36.52
CA SER A 157 7.77 -5.98 -36.27
C SER A 157 6.52 -5.50 -37.03
N GLY A 158 6.58 -4.34 -37.69
CA GLY A 158 5.47 -3.77 -38.47
C GLY A 158 4.41 -3.01 -37.66
N PHE A 159 4.38 -3.16 -36.33
CA PHE A 159 3.53 -2.37 -35.43
C PHE A 159 4.12 -2.29 -34.01
N LEU A 160 3.68 -1.27 -33.27
CA LEU A 160 3.99 -1.08 -31.84
C LEU A 160 3.03 -1.89 -30.97
N THR A 161 3.49 -2.30 -29.79
CA THR A 161 2.66 -2.96 -28.77
C THR A 161 2.15 -1.95 -27.74
N GLN A 162 1.12 -2.35 -27.01
CA GLN A 162 0.64 -1.68 -25.81
C GLN A 162 0.20 -2.74 -24.79
N TYR A 163 0.39 -2.43 -23.50
CA TYR A 163 0.02 -3.29 -22.39
C TYR A 163 -1.27 -2.77 -21.75
N CYS A 164 -2.27 -3.64 -21.59
CA CYS A 164 -3.56 -3.27 -21.01
C CYS A 164 -3.92 -4.19 -19.84
N LEU A 165 -4.58 -3.63 -18.83
CA LEU A 165 -5.23 -4.40 -17.77
C LEU A 165 -6.73 -4.50 -18.04
N ALA A 166 -7.24 -5.72 -18.09
CA ALA A 166 -8.66 -5.99 -18.17
C ALA A 166 -9.15 -6.57 -16.83
N GLU A 167 -10.21 -6.01 -16.28
CA GLU A 167 -10.96 -6.64 -15.19
C GLU A 167 -11.98 -7.59 -15.79
N VAL A 168 -11.97 -8.82 -15.31
CA VAL A 168 -12.87 -9.89 -15.73
C VAL A 168 -13.69 -10.30 -14.51
N ASP A 169 -15.00 -10.07 -14.58
CA ASP A 169 -15.98 -10.60 -13.63
C ASP A 169 -16.67 -11.80 -14.27
N LEU A 170 -16.50 -12.95 -13.62
CA LEU A 170 -17.14 -14.21 -13.95
C LEU A 170 -18.44 -14.27 -13.15
N GLY A 171 -19.48 -13.60 -13.66
CA GLY A 171 -20.81 -13.53 -13.06
C GLY A 171 -21.69 -14.74 -13.38
N ARG A 172 -22.74 -14.95 -12.57
CA ARG A 172 -23.75 -15.97 -12.84
C ARG A 172 -24.87 -15.35 -13.66
N LYS A 173 -25.22 -15.97 -14.79
CA LYS A 173 -26.37 -15.54 -15.59
C LYS A 173 -27.66 -15.66 -14.77
N GLY A 174 -28.28 -14.52 -14.44
CA GLY A 174 -29.64 -14.44 -13.88
C GLY A 174 -29.82 -14.68 -12.38
N ASN A 175 -28.80 -14.47 -11.52
CA ASN A 175 -29.02 -14.48 -10.07
C ASN A 175 -28.04 -13.59 -9.30
N ASN A 176 -28.55 -12.72 -8.42
CA ASN A 176 -27.74 -12.02 -7.44
C ASN A 176 -27.16 -13.07 -6.47
N GLY A 177 -25.84 -13.16 -6.39
CA GLY A 177 -25.13 -14.18 -5.62
C GLY A 177 -25.73 -14.34 -4.22
N LYS A 178 -26.15 -15.56 -3.88
CA LYS A 178 -26.43 -15.88 -2.48
C LYS A 178 -25.08 -15.92 -1.77
N ILE A 179 -24.88 -15.04 -0.79
CA ILE A 179 -23.82 -15.17 0.19
C ILE A 179 -24.07 -16.48 0.92
N LEU A 180 -23.39 -17.54 0.50
CA LEU A 180 -23.38 -18.82 1.18
C LEU A 180 -22.23 -18.76 2.16
N ASP A 181 -22.49 -18.75 3.47
CA ASP A 181 -21.43 -18.89 4.47
C ASP A 181 -20.87 -20.32 4.41
N PHE A 182 -19.61 -20.48 4.02
CA PHE A 182 -19.00 -21.80 3.95
C PHE A 182 -18.48 -22.21 5.32
N ILE A 183 -19.22 -23.09 5.97
CA ILE A 183 -18.80 -23.86 7.13
C ILE A 183 -18.95 -25.34 6.74
N GLY A 184 -18.04 -25.87 5.91
CA GLY A 184 -18.20 -27.24 5.41
C GLY A 184 -16.98 -27.89 4.75
N VAL A 185 -17.08 -29.18 4.46
CA VAL A 185 -16.14 -29.93 3.62
C VAL A 185 -16.53 -29.66 2.16
N VAL A 186 -15.56 -29.29 1.31
CA VAL A 186 -15.80 -29.07 -0.13
C VAL A 186 -15.99 -30.43 -0.79
N ASP A 187 -17.11 -30.65 -1.47
CA ASP A 187 -17.31 -31.85 -2.29
C ASP A 187 -16.52 -31.70 -3.60
N PRO A 188 -15.52 -32.55 -3.90
CA PRO A 188 -14.77 -32.47 -5.15
C PRO A 188 -15.62 -32.73 -6.41
N HIS A 189 -16.84 -33.25 -6.26
CA HIS A 189 -17.76 -33.53 -7.36
C HIS A 189 -18.84 -32.45 -7.57
N GLN A 190 -18.87 -31.39 -6.74
CA GLN A 190 -19.77 -30.27 -6.92
C GLN A 190 -19.40 -29.41 -8.14
N SER A 191 -20.29 -28.52 -8.55
CA SER A 191 -19.99 -27.59 -9.65
C SER A 191 -18.85 -26.64 -9.29
N ALA A 192 -17.87 -26.52 -10.18
CA ALA A 192 -16.80 -25.54 -10.07
C ALA A 192 -17.33 -24.09 -10.00
N LEU A 193 -18.47 -23.82 -10.63
CA LEU A 193 -19.16 -22.53 -10.61
C LEU A 193 -19.69 -22.16 -9.23
N GLU A 194 -20.14 -23.16 -8.45
CA GLU A 194 -20.60 -22.97 -7.07
C GLU A 194 -19.43 -22.60 -6.15
N TYR A 195 -18.25 -23.19 -6.39
CA TYR A 195 -17.04 -22.82 -5.66
C TYR A 195 -16.53 -21.42 -6.05
N LEU A 196 -16.62 -21.04 -7.32
CA LEU A 196 -16.18 -19.73 -7.83
C LEU A 196 -17.02 -18.56 -7.30
N HIS A 197 -18.34 -18.71 -7.27
CA HIS A 197 -19.26 -17.66 -6.77
C HIS A 197 -19.46 -17.66 -5.26
N HIS A 198 -18.74 -18.51 -4.55
CA HIS A 198 -18.77 -18.48 -3.11
C HIS A 198 -18.05 -17.21 -2.62
N ILE A 199 -18.77 -16.36 -1.88
CA ILE A 199 -18.24 -15.14 -1.26
C ILE A 199 -18.09 -15.40 0.24
N PRO A 200 -16.91 -15.81 0.71
CA PRO A 200 -16.65 -15.98 2.13
C PRO A 200 -16.61 -14.61 2.82
N LYS A 201 -17.23 -14.51 4.01
CA LYS A 201 -17.26 -13.28 4.83
C LYS A 201 -15.88 -12.67 5.14
N HIS A 202 -14.82 -13.49 5.11
CA HIS A 202 -13.46 -13.10 5.51
C HIS A 202 -12.38 -13.46 4.48
N HIS A 203 -12.73 -13.95 3.28
CA HIS A 203 -11.73 -14.21 2.24
C HIS A 203 -12.06 -13.46 0.96
N ARG A 204 -11.09 -13.40 0.07
CA ARG A 204 -11.19 -12.77 -1.25
C ARG A 204 -12.26 -13.42 -2.13
N SER A 205 -12.90 -12.61 -2.98
CA SER A 205 -13.72 -13.09 -4.09
C SER A 205 -12.87 -13.90 -5.07
N LEU A 206 -13.44 -14.98 -5.61
CA LEU A 206 -12.76 -15.83 -6.61
C LEU A 206 -13.30 -15.59 -8.02
N ASN A 207 -14.47 -14.95 -8.17
CA ASN A 207 -15.11 -14.67 -9.45
C ASN A 207 -14.50 -13.47 -10.19
N GLU A 208 -13.63 -12.70 -9.55
CA GLU A 208 -12.96 -11.56 -10.15
C GLU A 208 -11.50 -11.87 -10.43
N LEU A 209 -11.00 -11.44 -11.59
CA LEU A 209 -9.58 -11.47 -11.91
C LEU A 209 -9.17 -10.26 -12.74
N THR A 210 -7.91 -9.86 -12.57
CA THR A 210 -7.27 -8.85 -13.39
C THR A 210 -6.33 -9.53 -14.38
N TRP A 211 -6.54 -9.31 -15.68
CA TRP A 211 -5.78 -9.93 -16.75
C TRP A 211 -4.97 -8.89 -17.53
N GLY A 212 -3.64 -9.03 -17.47
CA GLY A 212 -2.69 -8.25 -18.25
C GLY A 212 -2.50 -8.84 -19.64
N VAL A 213 -2.68 -8.01 -20.68
CA VAL A 213 -2.61 -8.42 -22.08
C VAL A 213 -1.68 -7.52 -22.90
N CYS A 214 -0.88 -8.14 -23.77
CA CYS A 214 -0.03 -7.43 -24.71
C CYS A 214 -0.68 -7.43 -26.10
N VAL A 215 -1.09 -6.27 -26.60
CA VAL A 215 -1.82 -6.18 -27.88
C VAL A 215 -1.16 -5.16 -28.80
N PRO A 216 -1.45 -5.20 -30.12
CA PRO A 216 -1.05 -4.13 -31.02
C PRO A 216 -1.58 -2.77 -30.54
N SER A 217 -0.80 -1.71 -30.74
CA SER A 217 -1.15 -0.33 -30.34
C SER A 217 -2.36 0.24 -31.08
N SER A 218 -2.76 -0.40 -32.20
CA SER A 218 -3.97 -0.10 -32.97
C SER A 218 -5.26 -0.60 -32.32
N CYS A 219 -5.18 -1.44 -31.29
CA CYS A 219 -6.37 -2.01 -30.66
C CYS A 219 -7.07 -1.03 -29.72
N SER A 220 -8.38 -0.88 -29.90
CA SER A 220 -9.26 -0.16 -28.99
C SER A 220 -9.69 -1.06 -27.82
N GLN A 221 -10.24 -0.46 -26.75
CA GLN A 221 -10.75 -1.20 -25.59
C GLN A 221 -11.76 -2.29 -26.01
N LYS A 222 -12.66 -1.99 -26.95
CA LYS A 222 -13.67 -2.93 -27.43
C LYS A 222 -13.06 -4.09 -28.23
N SER A 223 -12.03 -3.83 -29.03
CA SER A 223 -11.28 -4.89 -29.72
C SER A 223 -10.61 -5.85 -28.75
N ILE A 224 -10.03 -5.33 -27.66
CA ILE A 224 -9.37 -6.12 -26.62
C ILE A 224 -10.39 -6.98 -25.87
N GLN A 225 -11.56 -6.43 -25.53
CA GLN A 225 -12.64 -7.19 -24.91
C GLN A 225 -13.07 -8.38 -25.78
N ASN A 226 -13.20 -8.17 -27.10
CA ASN A 226 -13.54 -9.25 -28.04
C ASN A 226 -12.46 -10.33 -28.10
N LEU A 227 -11.18 -9.93 -28.17
CA LEU A 227 -10.06 -10.86 -28.11
C LEU A 227 -10.09 -11.70 -26.82
N LEU A 228 -10.22 -11.04 -25.66
CA LEU A 228 -10.23 -11.71 -24.37
C LEU A 228 -11.43 -12.64 -24.19
N ARG A 229 -12.60 -12.28 -24.72
CA ARG A 229 -13.76 -13.20 -24.75
C ARG A 229 -13.44 -14.50 -25.47
N VAL A 230 -12.76 -14.44 -26.62
CA VAL A 230 -12.36 -15.64 -27.36
C VAL A 230 -11.37 -16.47 -26.55
N LEU A 231 -10.35 -15.83 -25.97
CA LEU A 231 -9.33 -16.51 -25.17
C LEU A 231 -9.96 -17.18 -23.94
N LEU A 232 -10.84 -16.47 -23.23
CA LEU A 232 -11.52 -16.99 -22.05
C LEU A 232 -12.46 -18.15 -22.41
N LEU A 233 -13.22 -18.05 -23.50
CA LEU A 233 -14.09 -19.14 -23.98
C LEU A 233 -13.32 -20.42 -24.34
N ARG A 234 -12.03 -20.29 -24.69
CA ARG A 234 -11.14 -21.44 -24.94
C ARG A 234 -10.36 -21.91 -23.72
N SER A 235 -10.40 -21.16 -22.62
CA SER A 235 -9.82 -21.57 -21.35
C SER A 235 -10.74 -22.52 -20.59
N HIS A 236 -10.24 -23.09 -19.50
CA HIS A 236 -11.03 -23.90 -18.56
C HIS A 236 -12.17 -23.13 -17.85
N LEU A 237 -12.22 -21.81 -17.98
CA LEU A 237 -13.29 -20.94 -17.45
C LEU A 237 -14.40 -20.66 -18.47
N GLY A 238 -14.22 -21.07 -19.73
CA GLY A 238 -15.13 -20.80 -20.84
C GLY A 238 -16.36 -21.71 -20.88
N ILE A 239 -17.33 -21.50 -19.99
CA ILE A 239 -18.57 -22.30 -19.94
C ILE A 239 -19.79 -21.42 -20.27
N LYS A 240 -20.77 -21.96 -21.02
CA LYS A 240 -21.98 -21.24 -21.48
C LYS A 240 -22.82 -20.65 -20.33
N GLU A 241 -22.77 -21.20 -19.13
CA GLU A 241 -23.50 -20.71 -17.97
C GLU A 241 -22.85 -19.49 -17.26
N VAL A 242 -21.61 -19.15 -17.59
CA VAL A 242 -20.90 -17.99 -17.00
C VAL A 242 -21.20 -16.74 -17.81
N ASP A 243 -21.68 -15.69 -17.14
CA ASP A 243 -21.83 -14.36 -17.73
C ASP A 243 -20.52 -13.60 -17.53
N VAL A 244 -19.77 -13.37 -18.61
CA VAL A 244 -18.44 -12.78 -18.54
C VAL A 244 -18.54 -11.29 -18.85
N GLN A 245 -18.23 -10.46 -17.86
CA GLN A 245 -18.04 -9.04 -18.05
C GLN A 245 -16.55 -8.72 -18.08
N ILE A 246 -16.10 -8.14 -19.21
CA ILE A 246 -14.71 -7.71 -19.39
C ILE A 246 -14.71 -6.20 -19.53
N THR A 247 -14.02 -5.52 -18.61
CA THR A 247 -13.91 -4.06 -18.61
C THR A 247 -12.45 -3.64 -18.62
N ILE A 248 -12.14 -2.58 -19.37
CA ILE A 248 -10.81 -1.99 -19.43
C ILE A 248 -10.99 -0.54 -18.99
N ASN A 249 -10.84 -0.32 -17.69
CA ASN A 249 -11.11 0.98 -17.08
C ASN A 249 -9.96 1.97 -17.30
N GLU A 250 -8.74 1.45 -17.36
CA GLU A 250 -7.52 2.22 -17.46
C GLU A 250 -7.07 2.41 -18.91
N ARG A 251 -6.22 3.41 -19.13
CA ARG A 251 -5.54 3.57 -20.42
C ARG A 251 -4.45 2.52 -20.54
N CYS A 252 -4.35 1.91 -21.71
CA CYS A 252 -3.25 1.00 -22.01
C CYS A 252 -1.90 1.74 -21.98
N GLN A 253 -0.91 1.11 -21.37
CA GLN A 253 0.44 1.63 -21.23
C GLN A 253 1.24 1.34 -22.51
N ARG A 254 2.11 2.28 -22.88
CA ARG A 254 3.01 2.18 -24.03
C ARG A 254 4.43 2.43 -23.57
N ALA A 255 5.41 2.05 -24.37
CA ALA A 255 6.84 2.27 -24.10
C ALA A 255 7.26 3.77 -24.12
N GLU A 256 6.32 4.69 -24.24
CA GLU A 256 6.60 6.13 -24.20
C GLU A 256 6.88 6.57 -22.76
N ILE A 257 7.93 7.36 -22.58
CA ILE A 257 8.26 7.97 -21.30
C ILE A 257 7.29 9.13 -21.08
N ASP A 258 6.37 8.97 -20.12
CA ASP A 258 5.51 10.07 -19.69
C ASP A 258 6.38 11.27 -19.28
N GLY A 259 6.07 12.43 -19.86
CA GLY A 259 6.77 13.67 -19.55
C GLY A 259 6.65 14.04 -18.07
N ILE A 260 7.68 14.69 -17.52
CA ILE A 260 7.64 15.18 -16.14
C ILE A 260 6.55 16.24 -16.01
N ASN A 261 5.52 15.96 -15.21
CA ASN A 261 4.44 16.91 -14.96
C ASN A 261 4.93 18.18 -14.24
N ALA A 262 4.19 19.29 -14.36
CA ALA A 262 4.58 20.58 -13.80
C ALA A 262 4.76 20.56 -12.26
N VAL A 263 3.97 19.76 -11.54
CA VAL A 263 4.05 19.63 -10.07
C VAL A 263 5.35 18.93 -9.68
N SER A 264 5.71 17.85 -10.37
CA SER A 264 6.97 17.14 -10.20
C SER A 264 8.17 18.03 -10.51
N MET A 265 8.09 18.81 -11.60
CA MET A 265 9.12 19.78 -11.95
C MET A 265 9.28 20.84 -10.84
N ALA A 266 8.18 21.42 -10.35
CA ALA A 266 8.20 22.40 -9.27
C ALA A 266 8.81 21.83 -7.97
N PHE A 267 8.50 20.56 -7.65
CA PHE A 267 9.10 19.88 -6.50
C PHE A 267 10.60 19.70 -6.65
N LEU A 268 11.05 19.22 -7.82
CA LEU A 268 12.47 19.04 -8.13
C LEU A 268 13.23 20.37 -8.08
N CYS A 269 12.68 21.44 -8.67
CA CYS A 269 13.26 22.78 -8.56
C CYS A 269 13.35 23.25 -7.11
N THR A 270 12.29 23.05 -6.32
CA THR A 270 12.27 23.40 -4.88
C THR A 270 13.34 22.64 -4.12
N LEU A 271 13.48 21.34 -4.37
CA LEU A 271 14.50 20.49 -3.76
C LEU A 271 15.92 20.95 -4.14
N CYS A 272 16.15 21.26 -5.42
CA CYS A 272 17.42 21.81 -5.91
C CYS A 272 17.77 23.14 -5.24
N VAL A 273 16.80 24.04 -5.05
CA VAL A 273 17.00 25.30 -4.32
C VAL A 273 17.39 25.03 -2.86
N PHE A 274 16.70 24.10 -2.18
CA PHE A 274 17.03 23.75 -0.79
C PHE A 274 18.42 23.10 -0.65
N ILE A 275 18.78 22.21 -1.57
CA ILE A 275 20.11 21.59 -1.61
C ILE A 275 21.18 22.65 -1.90
N GLY A 276 20.95 23.52 -2.88
CA GLY A 276 21.83 24.63 -3.21
C GLY A 276 22.04 25.58 -2.03
N ALA A 277 20.97 25.97 -1.34
CA ALA A 277 21.04 26.78 -0.12
C ALA A 277 21.81 26.07 1.00
N ALA A 278 21.63 24.76 1.17
CA ALA A 278 22.35 23.96 2.15
C ALA A 278 23.86 23.92 1.87
N ILE A 279 24.24 23.65 0.62
CA ILE A 279 25.63 23.62 0.18
C ILE A 279 26.26 25.01 0.34
N PHE A 280 25.57 26.06 -0.14
CA PHE A 280 26.03 27.43 -0.02
C PHE A 280 26.23 27.87 1.44
N CYS A 281 25.22 27.67 2.30
CA CYS A 281 25.32 28.01 3.72
C CYS A 281 26.36 27.15 4.44
N THR A 282 26.57 25.90 4.04
CA THR A 282 27.63 25.05 4.59
C THR A 282 29.01 25.53 4.16
N TYR A 283 29.17 25.95 2.90
CA TYR A 283 30.42 26.50 2.38
C TYR A 283 30.77 27.84 3.05
N VAL A 284 29.86 28.82 3.02
CA VAL A 284 30.02 30.12 3.70
C VAL A 284 30.17 29.94 5.21
N GLY A 285 29.44 28.98 5.77
CA GLY A 285 29.47 28.61 7.17
C GLY A 285 30.72 27.83 7.58
N SER A 286 31.48 27.21 6.68
CA SER A 286 32.70 26.47 7.05
C SER A 286 33.71 27.33 7.83
N ARG A 287 33.69 28.66 7.61
CA ARG A 287 34.49 29.67 8.35
C ARG A 287 33.76 30.33 9.53
N ARG A 288 32.44 30.15 9.69
CA ARG A 288 31.57 30.85 10.67
C ARG A 288 30.54 29.97 11.41
N CYS A 289 30.47 28.65 11.21
CA CYS A 289 29.45 27.76 11.79
C CYS A 289 29.59 27.58 13.32
N GLN A 290 30.65 28.11 13.93
CA GLN A 290 30.83 28.22 15.38
C GLN A 290 30.61 29.63 15.94
N SER A 291 30.26 30.62 15.11
CA SER A 291 30.08 32.00 15.58
C SER A 291 28.83 32.12 16.46
N ASN A 292 29.01 32.61 17.69
CA ASN A 292 27.94 32.87 18.67
C ASN A 292 27.21 34.23 18.45
N LYS A 293 27.50 34.94 17.35
CA LYS A 293 26.83 36.23 17.06
C LYS A 293 25.37 36.01 16.66
N LYS A 294 24.44 36.62 17.41
CA LYS A 294 22.98 36.57 17.19
C LYS A 294 22.52 37.56 16.12
N SER A 295 23.04 37.44 14.89
CA SER A 295 22.49 38.19 13.75
C SER A 295 21.57 37.28 12.91
N LEU A 296 20.55 37.85 12.28
CA LEU A 296 19.62 37.12 11.41
C LEU A 296 20.36 36.33 10.31
N PRO A 297 21.38 36.88 9.61
CA PRO A 297 22.15 36.12 8.63
C PRO A 297 22.91 34.93 9.24
N THR A 298 23.49 35.09 10.44
CA THR A 298 24.18 34.01 11.14
C THR A 298 23.22 32.91 11.58
N ALA A 299 21.98 33.25 11.97
CA ALA A 299 20.95 32.28 12.31
C ALA A 299 20.51 31.46 11.07
N VAL A 300 20.30 32.10 9.92
CA VAL A 300 19.95 31.41 8.67
C VAL A 300 21.09 30.48 8.22
N ILE A 301 22.34 30.98 8.19
CA ILE A 301 23.52 30.17 7.84
C ILE A 301 23.65 28.94 8.74
N LYS A 302 23.48 29.10 10.06
CA LYS A 302 23.55 27.99 11.02
C LYS A 302 22.43 26.96 10.79
N THR A 303 21.26 27.41 10.34
CA THR A 303 20.10 26.55 10.09
C THR A 303 20.31 25.61 8.90
N PHE A 304 20.99 26.08 7.86
CA PHE A 304 21.31 25.32 6.65
C PHE A 304 22.72 24.70 6.65
N CYS A 305 23.55 24.97 7.66
CA CYS A 305 24.89 24.37 7.82
C CYS A 305 24.78 22.87 8.11
N MET A 306 25.10 22.03 7.12
CA MET A 306 25.03 20.56 7.21
C MET A 306 25.96 20.02 8.30
N LYS A 307 27.18 20.55 8.43
CA LYS A 307 28.15 20.12 9.46
C LYS A 307 27.59 20.31 10.88
N SER A 308 26.99 21.46 11.16
CA SER A 308 26.40 21.75 12.48
C SER A 308 25.15 20.92 12.74
N ASN A 309 24.28 20.76 11.73
CA ASN A 309 23.09 19.91 11.85
C ASN A 309 23.47 18.44 12.06
N ALA A 310 24.47 17.91 11.34
CA ALA A 310 24.97 16.55 11.49
C ALA A 310 25.59 16.32 12.88
N ALA A 311 26.45 17.23 13.36
CA ALA A 311 27.03 17.14 14.70
C ALA A 311 25.95 17.17 15.79
N ASN A 312 24.89 17.97 15.61
CA ASN A 312 23.76 18.00 16.54
C ASN A 312 22.88 16.74 16.46
N LEU A 313 22.72 16.15 15.26
CA LEU A 313 21.92 14.94 15.04
C LEU A 313 22.60 13.70 15.65
N MET A 314 23.92 13.63 15.53
CA MET A 314 24.74 12.54 16.08
C MET A 314 25.04 12.70 17.58
N LYS A 315 24.66 13.83 18.18
CA LYS A 315 24.88 14.07 19.61
C LYS A 315 23.86 13.27 20.42
N ILE A 316 24.35 12.26 21.13
CA ILE A 316 23.56 11.54 22.14
C ILE A 316 23.25 12.52 23.28
N LYS A 317 21.97 12.67 23.61
CA LYS A 317 21.52 13.41 24.79
C LYS A 317 20.94 12.41 25.78
N ASN A 318 21.42 12.45 27.01
CA ASN A 318 20.87 11.65 28.11
C ASN A 318 19.71 12.37 28.82
N ASP A 319 19.19 13.44 28.21
CA ASP A 319 18.09 14.23 28.77
C ASP A 319 16.76 13.53 28.44
N GLY A 320 16.14 12.88 29.43
CA GLY A 320 14.78 12.32 29.33
C GLY A 320 14.61 10.91 29.92
N LEU A 321 13.38 10.38 29.83
CA LEU A 321 13.07 9.01 30.25
C LEU A 321 13.59 8.02 29.20
N GLN A 322 14.74 7.40 29.48
CA GLN A 322 15.43 6.52 28.53
C GLN A 322 14.59 5.32 28.07
N SER A 323 13.75 4.77 28.94
CA SER A 323 12.83 3.68 28.61
C SER A 323 11.86 4.02 27.48
N LEU A 324 11.46 5.30 27.34
CA LEU A 324 10.58 5.76 26.26
C LEU A 324 11.27 5.70 24.90
N TYR A 325 12.60 5.85 24.84
CA TYR A 325 13.34 5.68 23.58
C TYR A 325 13.31 4.23 23.10
N GLY A 326 13.46 3.26 24.02
CA GLY A 326 13.32 1.83 23.72
C GLY A 326 11.91 1.47 23.24
N LEU A 327 10.87 1.93 23.95
CA LEU A 327 9.48 1.73 23.56
C LEU A 327 9.19 2.31 22.17
N ARG A 328 9.72 3.51 21.90
CA ARG A 328 9.58 4.16 20.60
C ARG A 328 10.24 3.35 19.49
N PHE A 329 11.46 2.85 19.70
CA PHE A 329 12.15 2.03 18.71
C PHE A 329 11.35 0.78 18.35
N ILE A 330 10.91 0.02 19.35
CA ILE A 330 10.12 -1.20 19.15
C ILE A 330 8.81 -0.88 18.41
N SER A 331 8.11 0.19 18.83
CA SER A 331 6.85 0.60 18.18
C SER A 331 7.05 0.98 16.72
N ILE A 332 8.14 1.69 16.37
CA ILE A 332 8.48 2.01 14.98
C ILE A 332 8.73 0.72 14.18
N CYS A 333 9.49 -0.24 14.73
CA CYS A 333 9.75 -1.50 14.04
C CYS A 333 8.45 -2.28 13.75
N ILE A 334 7.51 -2.32 14.70
CA ILE A 334 6.21 -2.99 14.50
C ILE A 334 5.37 -2.26 13.45
N VAL A 335 5.32 -0.92 13.47
CA VAL A 335 4.59 -0.12 12.46
C VAL A 335 5.17 -0.32 11.06
N VAL A 336 6.50 -0.29 10.92
CA VAL A 336 7.15 -0.52 9.62
C VAL A 336 6.90 -1.96 9.13
N GLY A 337 7.02 -2.94 10.03
CA GLY A 337 6.77 -4.34 9.71
C GLY A 337 5.32 -4.61 9.28
N SER A 338 4.34 -4.07 10.02
CA SER A 338 2.92 -4.20 9.68
C SER A 338 2.57 -3.55 8.35
N HIS A 339 3.06 -2.33 8.07
CA HIS A 339 2.88 -1.71 6.75
C HIS A 339 3.51 -2.54 5.61
N GLN A 340 4.72 -3.08 5.82
CA GLN A 340 5.36 -3.94 4.82
C GLN A 340 4.53 -5.20 4.53
N VAL A 341 3.95 -5.77 5.59
CA VAL A 341 3.03 -6.90 5.48
C VAL A 341 1.81 -6.44 4.68
N VAL A 342 1.06 -5.41 5.08
CA VAL A 342 -0.09 -4.84 4.35
C VAL A 342 0.20 -4.60 2.87
N PHE A 343 1.28 -3.89 2.53
CA PHE A 343 1.67 -3.63 1.13
C PHE A 343 2.06 -4.90 0.38
N SER A 344 2.50 -5.95 1.08
CA SER A 344 2.74 -7.24 0.45
C SER A 344 1.44 -7.92 0.01
N HIS A 345 0.31 -7.72 0.73
CA HIS A 345 -1.02 -8.25 0.32
C HIS A 345 -1.59 -7.53 -0.89
N LEU A 346 -1.26 -6.25 -1.01
CA LEU A 346 -1.62 -5.43 -2.15
C LEU A 346 -0.88 -5.85 -3.44
N ARG A 347 0.20 -6.64 -3.33
CA ARG A 347 0.90 -7.17 -4.52
C ARG A 347 0.18 -8.40 -5.09
N PRO A 348 0.40 -8.71 -6.38
CA PRO A 348 -0.01 -9.97 -6.99
C PRO A 348 0.48 -11.18 -6.21
N ILE A 349 -0.44 -12.06 -5.80
CA ILE A 349 -0.15 -13.27 -5.03
C ILE A 349 -0.84 -14.45 -5.70
N SER A 350 -0.09 -15.52 -5.97
CA SER A 350 -0.61 -16.75 -6.58
C SER A 350 -1.24 -17.72 -5.57
N ASN A 351 -0.87 -17.60 -4.28
CA ASN A 351 -1.35 -18.46 -3.20
C ASN A 351 -2.26 -17.71 -2.20
N GLY A 352 -3.19 -16.91 -2.72
CA GLY A 352 -4.06 -16.05 -1.93
C GLY A 352 -4.77 -16.74 -0.76
N ARG A 353 -5.20 -17.99 -0.95
CA ARG A 353 -5.88 -18.76 0.10
C ARG A 353 -4.97 -19.10 1.28
N SER A 354 -3.68 -19.38 1.04
CA SER A 354 -2.72 -19.59 2.13
C SER A 354 -2.54 -18.32 2.95
N LEU A 355 -2.55 -17.18 2.28
CA LEU A 355 -2.38 -15.88 2.89
C LEU A 355 -3.55 -15.49 3.79
N ASP A 356 -4.77 -15.74 3.31
CA ASP A 356 -5.99 -15.47 4.08
C ASP A 356 -5.99 -16.26 5.40
N LYS A 357 -5.52 -17.51 5.39
CA LYS A 357 -5.34 -18.31 6.61
C LYS A 357 -4.34 -17.67 7.58
N VAL A 358 -3.17 -17.25 7.08
CA VAL A 358 -2.15 -16.59 7.91
C VAL A 358 -2.67 -15.30 8.54
N TYR A 359 -3.53 -14.57 7.83
CA TYR A 359 -4.16 -13.35 8.33
C TYR A 359 -5.18 -13.59 9.44
N LEU A 360 -5.84 -14.74 9.40
CA LEU A 360 -6.81 -15.15 10.41
C LEU A 360 -6.15 -15.82 11.62
N ASP A 361 -4.87 -16.17 11.54
CA ASP A 361 -4.09 -16.62 12.69
C ASP A 361 -3.78 -15.45 13.65
N TYR A 362 -3.64 -15.74 14.95
CA TYR A 362 -3.40 -14.71 15.98
C TYR A 362 -2.24 -13.75 15.67
N PRO A 363 -1.06 -14.21 15.18
CA PRO A 363 0.02 -13.29 14.83
C PRO A 363 -0.32 -12.41 13.62
N GLY A 364 -1.08 -12.94 12.65
CA GLY A 364 -1.56 -12.19 11.49
C GLY A 364 -2.53 -11.10 11.88
N ILE A 365 -3.49 -11.41 12.76
CA ILE A 365 -4.44 -10.43 13.32
C ILE A 365 -3.69 -9.32 14.06
N PHE A 366 -2.71 -9.67 14.89
CA PHE A 366 -1.89 -8.68 15.59
C PHE A 366 -1.16 -7.74 14.63
N MET A 367 -0.57 -8.28 13.55
CA MET A 367 0.09 -7.47 12.53
C MET A 367 -0.88 -6.63 11.71
N ALA A 368 -2.09 -7.12 11.46
CA ALA A 368 -3.15 -6.38 10.77
C ALA A 368 -3.70 -5.22 11.62
N ARG A 369 -3.69 -5.36 12.96
CA ARG A 369 -4.07 -4.31 13.94
C ARG A 369 -2.93 -3.34 14.24
N GLN A 370 -2.37 -2.76 13.17
CA GLN A 370 -1.30 -1.77 13.24
C GLN A 370 -1.69 -0.49 14.01
N ASP A 371 -3.00 -0.18 14.08
CA ASP A 371 -3.57 0.92 14.85
C ASP A 371 -3.16 0.87 16.34
N LEU A 372 -3.12 -0.33 16.92
CA LEU A 372 -2.72 -0.54 18.32
C LEU A 372 -1.25 -0.15 18.57
N SER A 373 -0.40 -0.28 17.55
CA SER A 373 1.01 0.14 17.66
C SER A 373 1.16 1.67 17.58
N VAL A 374 0.21 2.35 16.94
CA VAL A 374 0.21 3.82 16.86
C VAL A 374 -0.21 4.43 18.20
N ASP A 375 -1.07 3.76 18.97
CA ASP A 375 -1.52 4.21 20.30
C ASP A 375 -0.38 4.43 21.28
N THR A 376 0.73 3.69 21.16
CA THR A 376 1.92 3.92 22.01
C THR A 376 2.49 5.32 21.78
N PHE A 377 2.47 5.84 20.54
CA PHE A 377 2.91 7.20 20.24
C PHE A 377 1.95 8.25 20.79
N PHE A 378 0.64 8.02 20.70
CA PHE A 378 -0.34 8.94 21.30
C PHE A 378 -0.19 9.00 22.82
N TRP A 379 -0.01 7.85 23.47
CA TRP A 379 0.27 7.78 24.90
C TRP A 379 1.56 8.51 25.28
N MET A 380 2.67 8.27 24.58
CA MET A 380 3.94 8.97 24.83
C MET A 380 3.81 10.49 24.62
N SER A 381 3.12 10.91 23.56
CA SER A 381 2.84 12.31 23.22
C SER A 381 2.06 13.01 24.33
N GLY A 382 0.99 12.38 24.82
CA GLY A 382 0.17 12.86 25.94
C GLY A 382 0.94 12.94 27.25
N LEU A 383 1.65 11.85 27.62
CA LEU A 383 2.44 11.78 28.85
C LEU A 383 3.51 12.88 28.91
N LEU A 384 4.30 13.03 27.85
CA LEU A 384 5.37 14.02 27.80
C LEU A 384 4.81 15.45 27.78
N SER A 385 3.73 15.69 27.03
CA SER A 385 3.06 17.00 26.99
C SER A 385 2.51 17.39 28.35
N PHE A 386 1.79 16.48 29.01
CA PHE A 386 1.25 16.69 30.35
C PHE A 386 2.36 16.94 31.37
N HIS A 387 3.38 16.08 31.42
CA HIS A 387 4.51 16.22 32.33
C HIS A 387 5.20 17.59 32.16
N THR A 388 5.53 17.96 30.92
CA THR A 388 6.17 19.26 30.63
C THR A 388 5.29 20.43 31.06
N LEU A 389 4.00 20.40 30.71
CA LEU A 389 3.08 21.49 31.04
C LEU A 389 2.81 21.60 32.53
N MET A 390 2.88 20.52 33.31
CA MET A 390 2.71 20.54 34.75
C MET A 390 3.98 20.97 35.50
N MET A 391 5.17 20.70 34.95
CA MET A 391 6.46 21.09 35.54
C MET A 391 6.80 22.57 35.34
N LEU A 392 6.26 23.23 34.31
CA LEU A 392 6.52 24.66 34.07
C LEU A 392 5.90 25.54 35.17
N LYS A 393 6.67 26.41 35.84
CA LYS A 393 6.09 27.32 36.85
C LYS A 393 5.02 28.24 36.26
N LYS A 394 5.26 28.77 35.05
CA LYS A 394 4.29 29.56 34.27
C LYS A 394 4.19 28.95 32.87
N PRO A 395 3.05 28.34 32.50
CA PRO A 395 2.88 27.81 31.17
C PRO A 395 2.70 28.99 30.18
N PRO A 396 3.28 28.91 28.98
CA PRO A 396 3.03 29.89 27.93
C PRO A 396 1.56 29.85 27.50
N ASN A 397 1.13 30.86 26.75
CA ASN A 397 -0.25 30.96 26.27
C ASN A 397 -0.66 29.67 25.51
N PRO A 398 -1.78 29.01 25.91
CA PRO A 398 -2.28 27.80 25.26
C PRO A 398 -2.39 27.92 23.73
N LEU A 399 -2.82 29.08 23.21
CA LEU A 399 -2.95 29.31 21.78
C LEU A 399 -1.59 29.29 21.07
N ILE A 400 -0.56 29.87 21.69
CA ILE A 400 0.80 29.89 21.14
C ILE A 400 1.38 28.47 21.11
N LEU A 401 1.11 27.66 22.14
CA LEU A 401 1.52 26.26 22.18
C LEU A 401 0.88 25.45 21.05
N ILE A 402 -0.44 25.58 20.89
CA ILE A 402 -1.20 24.90 19.84
C ILE A 402 -0.71 25.33 18.46
N LEU A 403 -0.55 26.64 18.23
CA LEU A 403 -0.05 27.18 16.96
C LEU A 403 1.36 26.68 16.63
N LYS A 404 2.26 26.68 17.62
CA LYS A 404 3.63 26.15 17.43
C LYS A 404 3.63 24.67 17.04
N ARG A 405 2.76 23.85 17.65
CA ARG A 405 2.63 22.43 17.29
C ARG A 405 2.00 22.27 15.91
N TYR A 406 0.95 23.01 15.61
CA TYR A 406 0.28 22.99 14.29
C TYR A 406 1.27 23.28 13.17
N VAL A 407 1.99 24.42 13.24
CA VAL A 407 2.98 24.79 12.21
C VAL A 407 4.05 23.71 12.06
N ARG A 408 4.54 23.14 13.17
CA ARG A 408 5.56 22.08 13.13
C ARG A 408 5.07 20.84 12.37
N LEU A 409 3.84 20.41 12.60
CA LEU A 409 3.26 19.22 11.96
C LEU A 409 2.86 19.52 10.50
N ALA A 410 2.13 20.61 10.27
CA ALA A 410 1.61 21.00 8.96
C ALA A 410 2.72 21.21 7.93
N VAL A 411 3.85 21.82 8.31
CA VAL A 411 4.99 22.01 7.40
C VAL A 411 5.58 20.69 6.94
N GLY A 412 5.65 19.69 7.83
CA GLY A 412 6.17 18.38 7.48
C GLY A 412 5.25 17.59 6.60
N LEU A 413 3.98 17.56 6.99
CA LEU A 413 2.94 16.94 6.20
C LEU A 413 2.84 17.59 4.82
N GLY A 414 2.99 18.92 4.72
CA GLY A 414 3.01 19.64 3.44
C GLY A 414 4.10 19.18 2.46
N VAL A 415 5.29 18.79 2.95
CA VAL A 415 6.33 18.22 2.08
C VAL A 415 5.93 16.85 1.55
N VAL A 416 5.32 16.01 2.41
CA VAL A 416 4.83 14.68 2.02
C VAL A 416 3.68 14.82 1.00
N ILE A 417 2.72 15.70 1.27
CA ILE A 417 1.61 16.02 0.37
C ILE A 417 2.13 16.50 -1.00
N PHE A 418 3.12 17.41 -1.01
CA PHE A 418 3.69 17.92 -2.26
C PHE A 418 4.36 16.79 -3.06
N PHE A 419 5.07 15.89 -2.38
CA PHE A 419 5.66 14.71 -2.98
C PHE A 419 4.59 13.75 -3.55
N MET A 420 3.52 13.47 -2.78
CA MET A 420 2.43 12.57 -3.19
C MET A 420 1.54 13.15 -4.31
N SER A 421 1.58 14.47 -4.56
CA SER A 421 0.75 15.12 -5.59
C SER A 421 1.34 15.06 -7.01
N GLY A 422 2.62 14.72 -7.14
CA GLY A 422 3.38 14.85 -8.39
C GLY A 422 4.52 13.84 -8.49
N PRO A 423 5.63 14.08 -7.76
CA PRO A 423 6.85 13.28 -7.83
C PRO A 423 6.68 11.78 -7.59
N PHE A 424 5.68 11.37 -6.81
CA PHE A 424 5.41 9.96 -6.52
C PHE A 424 5.32 9.10 -7.79
N ALA A 425 4.72 9.61 -8.87
CA ALA A 425 4.64 8.91 -10.16
C ALA A 425 6.01 8.53 -10.76
N LEU A 426 7.07 9.29 -10.46
CA LEU A 426 8.40 9.13 -11.05
C LEU A 426 9.22 8.01 -10.38
N LEU A 427 8.75 7.42 -9.28
CA LEU A 427 9.51 6.44 -8.52
C LEU A 427 9.52 5.03 -9.14
N GLY A 428 8.69 4.77 -10.14
CA GLY A 428 8.55 3.43 -10.67
C GLY A 428 7.81 3.38 -12.00
N SER A 429 7.65 2.16 -12.47
CA SER A 429 6.80 1.76 -13.59
C SER A 429 6.35 0.32 -13.34
N GLY A 430 5.33 -0.13 -14.08
CA GLY A 430 4.88 -1.50 -13.99
C GLY A 430 3.39 -1.65 -14.26
N PRO A 431 2.91 -2.91 -14.32
CA PRO A 431 1.55 -3.22 -14.76
C PRO A 431 0.50 -2.56 -13.87
N LEU A 432 0.65 -2.62 -12.55
CA LEU A 432 -0.27 -2.01 -11.58
C LEU A 432 0.12 -0.58 -11.16
N TRP A 433 1.22 -0.04 -11.69
CA TRP A 433 1.77 1.23 -11.19
C TRP A 433 0.84 2.40 -11.48
N THR A 434 0.29 2.48 -12.70
CA THR A 434 -0.67 3.52 -13.10
C THR A 434 -1.89 3.53 -12.18
N ARG A 435 -2.47 2.36 -11.90
CA ARG A 435 -3.61 2.21 -10.98
C ARG A 435 -3.31 2.79 -9.59
N ILE A 436 -2.19 2.41 -9.01
CA ILE A 436 -1.81 2.83 -7.65
C ILE A 436 -1.53 4.33 -7.61
N VAL A 437 -0.71 4.80 -8.56
CA VAL A 437 -0.28 6.19 -8.64
C VAL A 437 -1.45 7.11 -8.93
N ASP A 438 -2.32 6.77 -9.88
CA ASP A 438 -3.49 7.58 -10.22
C ASP A 438 -4.47 7.65 -9.03
N ALA A 439 -4.71 6.53 -8.34
CA ALA A 439 -5.58 6.53 -7.16
C ALA A 439 -5.05 7.45 -6.04
N GLU A 440 -3.78 7.28 -5.66
CA GLU A 440 -3.14 8.04 -4.58
C GLU A 440 -2.96 9.53 -4.95
N MET A 441 -2.46 9.80 -6.16
CA MET A 441 -2.21 11.17 -6.62
C MET A 441 -3.49 11.96 -6.82
N ASN A 442 -4.53 11.36 -7.41
CA ASN A 442 -5.80 12.06 -7.63
C ASN A 442 -6.51 12.34 -6.32
N SER A 443 -6.52 11.38 -5.39
CA SER A 443 -7.00 11.59 -4.02
C SER A 443 -6.23 12.72 -3.35
N CYS A 444 -4.91 12.75 -3.50
CA CYS A 444 -4.12 13.82 -2.92
C CYS A 444 -4.38 15.19 -3.57
N ARG A 445 -4.44 15.29 -4.90
CA ARG A 445 -4.74 16.54 -5.62
C ARG A 445 -6.12 17.10 -5.27
N LYS A 446 -7.08 16.23 -4.99
CA LYS A 446 -8.43 16.60 -4.55
C LYS A 446 -8.42 17.12 -3.10
N ASN A 447 -7.75 16.41 -2.18
CA ASN A 447 -7.95 16.56 -0.74
C ASN A 447 -6.70 16.97 0.07
N TRP A 448 -5.62 17.44 -0.57
CA TRP A 448 -4.39 17.89 0.11
C TRP A 448 -4.65 18.93 1.22
N TRP A 449 -5.58 19.84 0.99
CA TRP A 449 -5.90 20.93 1.91
C TRP A 449 -6.51 20.43 3.23
N LEU A 450 -7.27 19.33 3.19
CA LEU A 450 -7.83 18.68 4.38
C LEU A 450 -6.73 18.15 5.29
N GLY A 451 -5.67 17.58 4.71
CA GLY A 451 -4.50 17.13 5.47
C GLY A 451 -3.80 18.28 6.18
N LEU A 452 -3.61 19.42 5.51
CA LEU A 452 -2.99 20.61 6.11
C LEU A 452 -3.85 21.23 7.21
N LEU A 453 -5.17 21.21 7.06
CA LEU A 453 -6.12 21.66 8.10
C LEU A 453 -6.30 20.66 9.24
N MET A 454 -5.69 19.47 9.16
CA MET A 454 -5.87 18.37 10.13
C MET A 454 -7.32 17.84 10.17
N LEU A 455 -8.05 17.86 9.05
CA LEU A 455 -9.47 17.48 8.96
C LEU A 455 -9.74 16.22 8.12
N ASN A 456 -8.73 15.64 7.50
CA ASN A 456 -8.88 14.48 6.61
C ASN A 456 -9.45 13.23 7.29
N ASN A 457 -9.42 13.14 8.63
CA ASN A 457 -10.03 12.03 9.37
C ASN A 457 -11.56 12.12 9.51
N TYR A 458 -12.16 13.25 9.11
CA TYR A 458 -13.60 13.48 9.28
C TYR A 458 -14.32 13.83 7.98
N ILE A 459 -13.61 14.37 7.00
CA ILE A 459 -14.17 14.83 5.73
C ILE A 459 -13.56 13.99 4.60
N ASP A 460 -14.42 13.42 3.74
CA ASP A 460 -14.05 12.62 2.58
C ASP A 460 -12.99 11.56 2.90
N THR A 461 -13.27 10.74 3.93
CA THR A 461 -12.33 9.75 4.49
C THR A 461 -11.95 8.64 3.52
N GLU A 462 -12.72 8.45 2.45
CA GLU A 462 -12.42 7.48 1.40
C GLU A 462 -11.33 7.98 0.43
N ASN A 463 -11.19 9.30 0.27
CA ASN A 463 -10.27 9.92 -0.68
C ASN A 463 -9.17 10.73 0.02
N GLN A 464 -8.59 10.22 1.12
CA GLN A 464 -7.57 10.94 1.87
C GLN A 464 -6.29 11.15 1.04
N CYS A 465 -5.68 12.34 1.12
CA CYS A 465 -4.30 12.50 0.64
C CYS A 465 -3.37 11.71 1.58
N TYR A 466 -2.90 10.56 1.11
CA TYR A 466 -1.99 9.65 1.81
C TYR A 466 -2.60 9.09 3.13
N PRO A 467 -3.29 7.94 3.06
CA PRO A 467 -3.99 7.35 4.20
C PRO A 467 -3.11 7.14 5.43
N ILE A 468 -1.85 6.76 5.27
CA ILE A 468 -0.89 6.52 6.36
C ILE A 468 -0.67 7.78 7.23
N SER A 469 -0.96 8.98 6.74
CA SER A 469 -0.85 10.23 7.52
C SER A 469 -1.97 10.46 8.54
N TRP A 470 -3.00 9.60 8.61
CA TRP A 470 -4.18 9.75 9.49
C TRP A 470 -3.83 10.02 10.96
N TYR A 471 -2.71 9.49 11.46
CA TYR A 471 -2.32 9.66 12.86
C TYR A 471 -1.86 11.08 13.20
N ILE A 472 -1.42 11.88 12.21
CA ILE A 472 -0.91 13.25 12.43
C ILE A 472 -2.04 14.19 12.91
N PRO A 473 -3.21 14.27 12.24
CA PRO A 473 -4.37 14.96 12.77
C PRO A 473 -4.81 14.48 14.15
N CYS A 474 -4.81 13.16 14.39
CA CYS A 474 -5.16 12.60 15.70
C CYS A 474 -4.22 13.11 16.81
N ASP A 475 -2.90 13.04 16.59
CA ASP A 475 -1.90 13.56 17.53
C ASP A 475 -2.07 15.05 17.79
N PHE A 476 -2.41 15.84 16.77
CA PHE A 476 -2.72 17.26 16.93
C PHE A 476 -3.99 17.50 17.75
N HIS A 477 -5.09 16.80 17.48
CA HIS A 477 -6.33 16.95 18.25
C HIS A 477 -6.17 16.50 19.70
N PHE A 478 -5.49 15.38 19.94
CA PHE A 478 -5.16 14.92 21.28
C PHE A 478 -4.24 15.90 22.02
N PHE A 479 -3.36 16.60 21.32
CA PHE A 479 -2.61 17.70 21.92
C PHE A 479 -3.52 18.83 22.42
N VAL A 480 -4.46 19.27 21.59
CA VAL A 480 -5.38 20.36 21.92
C VAL A 480 -6.18 19.98 23.16
N VAL A 481 -6.70 18.75 23.19
CA VAL A 481 -7.40 18.19 24.36
C VAL A 481 -6.47 18.17 25.58
N THR A 482 -5.23 17.71 25.45
CA THR A 482 -4.24 17.66 26.54
C THR A 482 -3.96 19.05 27.11
N VAL A 483 -3.79 20.07 26.25
CA VAL A 483 -3.58 21.46 26.68
C VAL A 483 -4.79 21.98 27.45
N ILE A 484 -6.00 21.73 26.98
CA ILE A 484 -7.25 22.14 27.66
C ILE A 484 -7.34 21.48 29.04
N VAL A 485 -7.17 20.16 29.10
CA VAL A 485 -7.19 19.40 30.36
C VAL A 485 -6.13 19.91 31.33
N CYS A 486 -4.91 20.19 30.86
CA CYS A 486 -3.84 20.76 31.70
C CYS A 486 -4.21 22.15 32.25
N CYS A 487 -4.84 23.00 31.43
CA CYS A 487 -5.29 24.31 31.87
C CYS A 487 -6.35 24.22 32.98
N VAL A 488 -7.31 23.29 32.83
CA VAL A 488 -8.33 23.01 33.85
C VAL A 488 -7.69 22.46 35.12
N TRP A 489 -6.79 21.48 35.00
CA TRP A 489 -6.11 20.85 36.13
C TRP A 489 -5.29 21.85 36.95
N ARG A 490 -4.62 22.79 36.28
CA ARG A 490 -3.87 23.87 36.93
C ARG A 490 -4.74 24.85 37.69
N LYS A 491 -5.97 25.11 37.21
CA LYS A 491 -6.94 25.98 37.89
C LYS A 491 -7.65 25.25 39.03
N ASN A 492 -8.08 24.02 38.80
CA ASN A 492 -8.77 23.18 39.78
C ASN A 492 -8.46 21.69 39.51
N LYS A 493 -7.75 21.06 40.44
CA LYS A 493 -7.34 19.64 40.34
C LYS A 493 -8.52 18.69 40.32
N CYS A 494 -9.55 18.93 41.12
CA CYS A 494 -10.74 18.06 41.20
C CYS A 494 -11.50 18.09 39.87
N LEU A 495 -11.70 19.29 39.32
CA LEU A 495 -12.34 19.45 38.01
C LEU A 495 -11.50 18.83 36.89
N GLY A 496 -10.16 18.97 36.95
CA GLY A 496 -9.26 18.33 36.00
C GLY A 496 -9.35 16.80 36.02
N MET A 497 -9.34 16.20 37.21
CA MET A 497 -9.50 14.74 37.37
C MET A 497 -10.87 14.26 36.86
N ALA A 498 -11.94 14.97 37.22
CA ALA A 498 -13.29 14.64 36.75
C ALA A 498 -13.39 14.73 35.22
N LEU A 499 -12.85 15.79 34.61
CA LEU A 499 -12.83 15.97 33.17
C LEU A 499 -12.07 14.82 32.47
N THR A 500 -10.90 14.45 32.97
CA THR A 500 -10.12 13.33 32.41
C THR A 500 -10.89 12.01 32.52
N ALA A 501 -11.51 11.72 33.67
CA ALA A 501 -12.31 10.51 33.85
C ALA A 501 -13.51 10.46 32.89
N VAL A 502 -14.23 11.57 32.74
CA VAL A 502 -15.37 11.69 31.82
C VAL A 502 -14.92 11.50 30.37
N LEU A 503 -13.83 12.15 29.94
CA LEU A 503 -13.31 12.01 28.58
C LEU A 503 -12.85 10.57 28.29
N GLY A 504 -12.19 9.91 29.26
CA GLY A 504 -11.76 8.51 29.12
C GLY A 504 -12.93 7.54 29.03
N LEU A 505 -13.97 7.71 29.86
CA LEU A 505 -15.18 6.88 29.77
C LEU A 505 -15.95 7.15 28.48
N ALA A 506 -16.04 8.42 28.05
CA ALA A 506 -16.70 8.79 26.82
C ALA A 506 -15.99 8.22 25.58
N SER A 507 -14.66 8.19 25.55
CA SER A 507 -13.92 7.61 24.42
C SER A 507 -14.13 6.09 24.32
N MET A 508 -14.08 5.38 25.45
CA MET A 508 -14.36 3.93 25.50
C MET A 508 -15.79 3.62 25.08
N ALA A 509 -16.77 4.37 25.60
CA ALA A 509 -18.18 4.20 25.26
C ALA A 509 -18.45 4.51 23.78
N ALA A 510 -17.90 5.61 23.26
CA ALA A 510 -18.06 6.00 21.87
C ALA A 510 -17.52 4.92 20.92
N LEU A 511 -16.31 4.40 21.18
CA LEU A 511 -15.75 3.33 20.36
C LEU A 511 -16.63 2.07 20.37
N GLY A 512 -17.12 1.67 21.54
CA GLY A 512 -18.02 0.51 21.68
C GLY A 512 -19.34 0.71 20.92
N VAL A 513 -19.98 1.87 21.09
CA VAL A 513 -21.26 2.21 20.44
C VAL A 513 -21.11 2.29 18.93
N ILE A 514 -20.06 2.97 18.42
CA ILE A 514 -19.80 3.11 16.99
C ILE A 514 -19.53 1.73 16.37
N THR A 515 -18.66 0.93 16.99
CA THR A 515 -18.34 -0.42 16.48
C THR A 515 -19.59 -1.30 16.40
N TYR A 516 -20.45 -1.24 17.44
CA TYR A 516 -21.69 -1.99 17.47
C TYR A 516 -22.72 -1.49 16.44
N ALA A 517 -22.92 -0.18 16.35
CA ALA A 517 -23.92 0.43 15.47
C ALA A 517 -23.59 0.25 13.98
N TYR A 518 -22.32 0.42 13.61
CA TYR A 518 -21.86 0.30 12.22
C TYR A 518 -21.42 -1.13 11.85
N LYS A 519 -21.48 -2.08 12.80
CA LYS A 519 -21.09 -3.48 12.60
C LYS A 519 -19.69 -3.64 11.98
N PHE A 520 -18.73 -2.84 12.45
CA PHE A 520 -17.38 -2.86 11.90
C PHE A 520 -16.70 -4.23 12.14
N PRO A 521 -15.92 -4.74 11.17
CA PRO A 521 -15.19 -5.99 11.33
C PRO A 521 -14.09 -5.84 12.39
N ALA A 522 -13.76 -6.95 13.05
CA ALA A 522 -12.70 -6.97 14.06
C ALA A 522 -11.29 -6.70 13.47
N VAL A 523 -11.13 -6.96 12.16
CA VAL A 523 -9.86 -6.81 11.42
C VAL A 523 -10.13 -6.02 10.15
N GLN A 524 -9.28 -5.03 9.87
CA GLN A 524 -9.26 -4.33 8.58
C GLN A 524 -8.46 -5.17 7.60
N ILE A 525 -9.09 -5.58 6.49
CA ILE A 525 -8.43 -6.28 5.38
C ILE A 525 -8.29 -5.26 4.26
N PHE A 526 -7.07 -4.95 3.86
CA PHE A 526 -6.80 -4.06 2.72
C PHE A 526 -6.82 -4.88 1.43
N SER A 527 -7.86 -4.72 0.61
CA SER A 527 -7.90 -5.14 -0.80
C SER A 527 -8.04 -3.91 -1.70
N TYR A 528 -7.51 -3.96 -2.92
CA TYR A 528 -7.68 -2.91 -3.95
C TYR A 528 -9.06 -3.02 -4.63
N GLU A 529 -10.12 -3.12 -3.85
CA GLU A 529 -11.50 -3.15 -4.36
C GLU A 529 -12.15 -1.77 -4.31
#